data_AF-A0A6M8NU17-F1
#
_entry.id   AF-A0A6M8NU17-F1
#
_cell.length_a   1.000
_cell.length_b   1.000
_cell.length_c   1.000
_cell.angle_alpha   90.00
_cell.angle_beta   90.00
_cell.angle_gamma   90.00
#
_symmetry.space_group_name_H-M   'P 1'
#
loop_
_entity.id
_entity.type
_entity.pdbx_description
1 polymer ?
#
loop_
_entity_poly.entity_id
_entity_poly.type
_entity_poly.pdbx_seq_one_letter_code
_entity_poly.pdbx_strand_id
1 'polypeptide(L)'
;MKLYKFRQLTSCKDLERIIEILETNKFHCAKFSEMNDAMEGVYIATDSSKIDKILTEKNEKRICSFSSEKGFENFAMWGYYANGFKGIAIEIEVDESIVKKVKYEDEVPETANVEEILTTKLKYWEHEAEYRFITESNEDKCKIGEITRVYFGSPYENLENSDEIISKSKQILEYKKYKEKLKKFLNEKDIKICNFN
;
A
#
# COMPACT_ATOMS: atom_id res chain seq x y z
N MET A 1 14.72 6.90 2.99
CA MET A 1 13.78 6.50 4.06
C MET A 1 13.16 5.14 3.74
N LYS A 2 12.57 4.45 4.73
CA LYS A 2 11.89 3.17 4.51
C LYS A 2 10.37 3.33 4.49
N LEU A 3 9.73 2.67 3.54
CA LEU A 3 8.28 2.64 3.38
C LEU A 3 7.80 1.22 3.05
N TYR A 4 6.52 0.96 3.28
CA TYR A 4 5.92 -0.37 3.23
C TYR A 4 4.69 -0.41 2.34
N LYS A 5 4.65 -1.37 1.40
CA LYS A 5 3.50 -1.64 0.54
C LYS A 5 2.88 -2.98 0.89
N PHE A 6 1.64 -2.94 1.37
CA PHE A 6 0.89 -4.15 1.71
C PHE A 6 0.24 -4.79 0.48
N ARG A 7 0.24 -6.13 0.47
CA ARG A 7 -0.43 -6.94 -0.55
C ARG A 7 -1.00 -8.21 0.09
N GLN A 8 -2.24 -8.53 -0.24
CA GLN A 8 -2.79 -9.86 0.01
C GLN A 8 -2.04 -10.93 -0.80
N LEU A 9 -2.03 -12.17 -0.31
CA LEU A 9 -1.37 -13.32 -0.96
C LEU A 9 -2.28 -14.56 -0.87
N THR A 10 -3.54 -14.42 -1.27
CA THR A 10 -4.55 -15.48 -1.11
C THR A 10 -5.02 -16.08 -2.42
N SER A 11 -4.44 -15.68 -3.56
CA SER A 11 -4.81 -16.20 -4.88
C SER A 11 -3.62 -16.23 -5.84
N CYS A 12 -3.79 -16.92 -6.97
CA CYS A 12 -2.79 -16.94 -8.04
C CYS A 12 -2.51 -15.54 -8.60
N LYS A 13 -3.57 -14.75 -8.80
CA LYS A 13 -3.49 -13.37 -9.29
C LYS A 13 -2.70 -12.47 -8.34
N ASP A 14 -2.84 -12.69 -7.04
CA ASP A 14 -2.07 -11.95 -6.03
C ASP A 14 -0.59 -12.29 -6.10
N LEU A 15 -0.26 -13.58 -6.19
CA LEU A 15 1.12 -14.05 -6.35
C LEU A 15 1.76 -13.47 -7.63
N GLU A 16 1.06 -13.53 -8.77
CA GLU A 16 1.53 -12.98 -10.05
C GLU A 16 1.85 -11.49 -9.96
N ARG A 17 0.94 -10.70 -9.37
CA ARG A 17 1.16 -9.26 -9.16
C ARG A 17 2.35 -8.97 -8.25
N ILE A 18 2.52 -9.76 -7.19
CA ILE A 18 3.66 -9.60 -6.27
C ILE A 18 4.97 -9.93 -7.00
N ILE A 19 5.02 -11.04 -7.74
CA ILE A 19 6.19 -11.42 -8.54
C ILE A 19 6.51 -10.32 -9.55
N GLU A 20 5.52 -9.78 -10.26
CA GLU A 20 5.73 -8.68 -11.20
C GLU A 20 6.37 -7.46 -10.53
N ILE A 21 5.87 -7.06 -9.35
CA ILE A 21 6.46 -5.95 -8.58
C ILE A 21 7.92 -6.26 -8.22
N LEU A 22 8.21 -7.47 -7.74
CA LEU A 22 9.55 -7.88 -7.32
C LEU A 22 10.53 -8.01 -8.49
N GLU A 23 10.07 -8.42 -9.68
CA GLU A 23 10.91 -8.55 -10.87
C GLU A 23 11.19 -7.21 -11.55
N THR A 24 10.17 -6.35 -11.63
CA THR A 24 10.28 -5.07 -12.34
C THR A 24 10.76 -3.94 -11.43
N ASN A 25 10.65 -4.12 -10.11
CA ASN A 25 10.79 -3.08 -9.11
C ASN A 25 9.91 -1.84 -9.42
N LYS A 26 8.72 -2.08 -10.01
CA LYS A 26 7.73 -1.05 -10.33
C LYS A 26 6.44 -1.26 -9.57
N PHE A 27 5.86 -0.17 -9.09
CA PHE A 27 4.62 -0.16 -8.31
C PHE A 27 3.50 0.52 -9.09
N HIS A 28 2.30 -0.03 -8.99
CA HIS A 28 1.12 0.54 -9.62
C HIS A 28 0.73 1.89 -8.99
N CYS A 29 0.58 2.91 -9.82
CA CYS A 29 0.17 4.27 -9.49
C CYS A 29 -1.27 4.49 -10.01
N ALA A 30 -2.22 4.62 -9.08
CA ALA A 30 -3.64 4.72 -9.36
C ALA A 30 -4.09 6.18 -9.51
N LYS A 31 -5.18 6.43 -10.23
CA LYS A 31 -5.86 7.74 -10.17
C LYS A 31 -6.53 7.90 -8.82
N PHE A 32 -6.78 9.14 -8.39
CA PHE A 32 -7.50 9.41 -7.14
C PHE A 32 -8.88 8.70 -7.09
N SER A 33 -9.55 8.56 -8.24
CA SER A 33 -10.84 7.87 -8.37
C SER A 33 -10.79 6.34 -8.28
N GLU A 34 -9.59 5.75 -8.28
CA GLU A 34 -9.35 4.31 -8.21
C GLU A 34 -8.89 3.88 -6.80
N MET A 35 -8.69 4.84 -5.90
CA MET A 35 -8.27 4.58 -4.51
C MET A 35 -9.45 4.09 -3.67
N ASN A 36 -9.15 3.49 -2.52
CA ASN A 36 -10.14 2.85 -1.67
C ASN A 36 -10.86 3.79 -0.69
N ASP A 37 -10.33 5.00 -0.47
CA ASP A 37 -10.98 6.01 0.37
C ASP A 37 -12.05 6.75 -0.44
N ALA A 38 -13.30 6.73 0.02
CA ALA A 38 -14.40 7.43 -0.63
C ALA A 38 -14.22 8.97 -0.59
N MET A 39 -13.42 9.48 0.34
CA MET A 39 -13.10 10.91 0.48
C MET A 39 -11.81 11.30 -0.26
N GLU A 40 -11.26 10.40 -1.08
CA GLU A 40 -9.99 10.63 -1.76
C GLU A 40 -10.03 11.86 -2.69
N GLY A 41 -9.18 12.83 -2.40
CA GLY A 41 -9.09 14.09 -3.13
C GLY A 41 -10.35 14.97 -3.06
N VAL A 42 -11.24 14.78 -2.07
CA VAL A 42 -12.36 15.69 -1.83
C VAL A 42 -11.85 17.01 -1.24
N TYR A 43 -12.46 18.13 -1.63
CA TYR A 43 -12.05 19.48 -1.23
C TYR A 43 -13.22 20.46 -1.24
N ILE A 44 -13.08 21.58 -0.53
CA ILE A 44 -13.99 22.73 -0.61
C ILE A 44 -13.38 23.75 -1.58
N ALA A 45 -14.11 24.07 -2.64
CA ALA A 45 -13.62 25.02 -3.65
C ALA A 45 -13.76 26.47 -3.14
N THR A 46 -12.63 27.16 -2.97
CA THR A 46 -12.59 28.60 -2.65
C THR A 46 -13.05 29.49 -3.81
N ASP A 47 -13.02 28.96 -5.03
CA ASP A 47 -13.32 29.66 -6.28
C ASP A 47 -13.94 28.68 -7.28
N SER A 48 -15.24 28.83 -7.54
CA SER A 48 -15.99 27.94 -8.42
C SER A 48 -15.49 27.95 -9.85
N SER A 49 -14.83 29.03 -10.30
CA SER A 49 -14.28 29.12 -11.66
C SER A 49 -13.07 28.19 -11.88
N LYS A 50 -12.45 27.70 -10.81
CA LYS A 50 -11.27 26.82 -10.87
C LYS A 50 -11.59 25.33 -10.82
N ILE A 51 -12.86 24.95 -10.61
CA ILE A 51 -13.26 23.55 -10.41
C ILE A 51 -12.82 22.66 -11.58
N ASP A 52 -13.08 23.09 -12.82
CA ASP A 52 -12.71 22.31 -14.01
C ASP A 52 -11.19 22.15 -14.13
N LYS A 53 -10.43 23.21 -13.82
CA LYS A 53 -8.97 23.17 -13.81
C LYS A 53 -8.44 22.18 -12.76
N ILE A 54 -8.98 22.24 -11.54
CA ILE A 54 -8.60 21.35 -10.43
C ILE A 54 -8.91 19.89 -10.80
N LEU A 55 -10.08 19.64 -11.38
CA LEU A 55 -10.48 18.29 -11.78
C LEU A 55 -9.59 17.73 -12.90
N THR A 56 -9.24 18.54 -13.90
CA THR A 56 -8.29 18.15 -14.95
C THR A 56 -6.93 17.79 -14.35
N GLU A 57 -6.35 18.68 -13.55
CA GLU A 57 -5.03 18.45 -12.95
C GLU A 57 -5.02 17.24 -12.00
N LYS A 58 -6.11 16.99 -11.25
CA LYS A 58 -6.25 15.76 -10.45
C LYS A 58 -6.26 14.49 -11.31
N ASN A 59 -6.89 14.53 -12.49
CA ASN A 59 -7.00 13.38 -13.38
C ASN A 59 -5.70 13.07 -14.14
N GLU A 60 -4.82 14.07 -14.28
CA GLU A 60 -3.48 13.93 -14.84
C GLU A 60 -2.51 13.27 -13.85
N LYS A 61 -2.81 13.33 -12.55
CA LYS A 61 -1.97 12.76 -11.49
C LYS A 61 -2.31 11.30 -11.19
N ARG A 62 -1.26 10.52 -10.93
CA ARG A 62 -1.30 9.15 -10.40
C ARG A 62 -0.59 9.09 -9.05
N ILE A 63 -1.08 8.22 -8.18
CA ILE A 63 -0.69 8.13 -6.77
C ILE A 63 -0.28 6.69 -6.46
N CYS A 64 0.89 6.52 -5.84
CA CYS A 64 1.25 5.28 -5.18
C CYS A 64 1.44 5.50 -3.68
N SER A 65 0.54 4.93 -2.89
CA SER A 65 0.53 5.02 -1.43
C SER A 65 1.42 3.98 -0.76
N PHE A 66 2.15 4.37 0.26
CA PHE A 66 2.91 3.48 1.13
C PHE A 66 2.69 3.88 2.58
N SER A 67 2.91 2.96 3.50
CA SER A 67 2.96 3.27 4.93
C SER A 67 4.38 3.53 5.37
N SER A 68 4.57 4.44 6.32
CA SER A 68 5.77 4.48 7.13
C SER A 68 5.84 3.31 8.11
N GLU A 69 6.93 3.23 8.88
CA GLU A 69 7.12 2.23 9.95
C GLU A 69 5.94 2.20 10.94
N LYS A 70 5.38 3.37 11.30
CA LYS A 70 4.20 3.47 12.15
C LYS A 70 2.98 2.72 11.59
N GLY A 71 2.75 2.81 10.28
CA GLY A 71 1.65 2.10 9.63
C GLY A 71 1.97 0.62 9.44
N PHE A 72 3.24 0.28 9.20
CA PHE A 72 3.72 -1.10 9.14
C PHE A 72 3.46 -1.88 10.45
N GLU A 73 3.73 -1.25 11.60
CA GLU A 73 3.50 -1.80 12.92
C GLU A 73 2.01 -1.83 13.32
N ASN A 74 1.15 -1.14 12.58
CA ASN A 74 -0.27 -1.08 12.89
C ASN A 74 -1.02 -2.31 12.35
N PHE A 75 -1.64 -3.07 13.25
CA PHE A 75 -2.32 -4.32 12.92
C PHE A 75 -3.54 -4.10 12.01
N ALA A 76 -4.16 -2.91 12.04
CA ALA A 76 -5.26 -2.56 11.15
C ALA A 76 -4.82 -2.59 9.68
N MET A 77 -3.57 -2.20 9.39
CA MET A 77 -3.01 -2.21 8.03
C MET A 77 -2.88 -3.63 7.47
N TRP A 78 -2.42 -4.57 8.31
CA TRP A 78 -2.40 -5.99 7.96
C TRP A 78 -3.81 -6.56 7.80
N GLY A 79 -4.77 -6.04 8.56
CA GLY A 79 -6.21 -6.28 8.41
C GLY A 79 -6.71 -5.89 7.02
N TYR A 80 -6.61 -4.61 6.69
CA TYR A 80 -7.20 -4.01 5.49
C TYR A 80 -6.47 -4.39 4.21
N TYR A 81 -5.14 -4.35 4.21
CA TYR A 81 -4.36 -4.41 2.97
C TYR A 81 -3.58 -5.71 2.78
N ALA A 82 -3.48 -6.54 3.83
CA ALA A 82 -2.90 -7.88 3.75
C ALA A 82 -3.93 -8.99 4.05
N ASN A 83 -5.22 -8.72 3.82
CA ASN A 83 -6.32 -9.68 3.98
C ASN A 83 -6.32 -10.37 5.36
N GLY A 84 -6.27 -9.60 6.44
CA GLY A 84 -6.19 -10.13 7.81
C GLY A 84 -4.96 -10.99 8.03
N PHE A 85 -3.78 -10.42 7.80
CA PHE A 85 -2.46 -11.07 7.92
C PHE A 85 -2.20 -12.22 6.93
N LYS A 86 -3.11 -12.52 5.99
CA LYS A 86 -2.91 -13.49 4.89
C LYS A 86 -2.24 -12.83 3.68
N GLY A 87 -1.15 -12.12 3.92
CA GLY A 87 -0.48 -11.32 2.91
C GLY A 87 0.98 -11.02 3.25
N ILE A 88 1.50 -9.97 2.64
CA ILE A 88 2.86 -9.49 2.81
C ILE A 88 2.89 -7.96 2.96
N ALA A 89 4.01 -7.46 3.48
CA ALA A 89 4.44 -6.08 3.32
C ALA A 89 5.79 -6.06 2.58
N ILE A 90 5.88 -5.28 1.51
CA ILE A 90 7.10 -5.06 0.73
C ILE A 90 7.77 -3.79 1.26
N GLU A 91 8.96 -3.91 1.84
CA GLU A 91 9.77 -2.77 2.27
C GLU A 91 10.58 -2.24 1.10
N ILE A 92 10.53 -0.92 0.94
CA ILE A 92 11.35 -0.20 -0.02
C ILE A 92 12.20 0.85 0.68
N GLU A 93 13.38 1.09 0.13
CA GLU A 93 14.18 2.26 0.40
C GLU A 93 13.96 3.30 -0.71
N VAL A 94 13.54 4.50 -0.31
CA VAL A 94 13.15 5.57 -1.22
C VAL A 94 13.78 6.90 -0.81
N ASP A 95 14.05 7.77 -1.79
CA ASP A 95 14.41 9.16 -1.52
C ASP A 95 13.20 9.90 -0.93
N GLU A 96 13.37 10.52 0.24
CA GLU A 96 12.29 11.26 0.90
C GLU A 96 11.82 12.47 0.07
N SER A 97 12.67 13.02 -0.80
CA SER A 97 12.34 14.17 -1.65
C SER A 97 11.25 13.90 -2.69
N ILE A 98 11.07 12.62 -3.08
CA ILE A 98 10.11 12.23 -4.13
C ILE A 98 8.77 11.71 -3.57
N VAL A 99 8.65 11.62 -2.25
CA VAL A 99 7.42 11.19 -1.58
C VAL A 99 6.89 12.30 -0.67
N LYS A 100 5.57 12.34 -0.54
CA LYS A 100 4.87 13.35 0.27
C LYS A 100 4.16 12.66 1.42
N LYS A 101 4.44 13.09 2.64
CA LYS A 101 3.70 12.64 3.81
C LYS A 101 2.26 13.15 3.74
N VAL A 102 1.30 12.27 3.97
CA VAL A 102 -0.12 12.65 4.05
C VAL A 102 -0.39 13.39 5.36
N LYS A 103 -1.12 14.50 5.26
CA LYS A 103 -1.68 15.25 6.37
C LYS A 103 -3.05 14.68 6.73
N TYR A 104 -3.32 14.60 8.03
CA TYR A 104 -4.57 14.07 8.56
C TYR A 104 -5.29 15.16 9.32
N GLU A 105 -6.45 15.56 8.81
CA GLU A 105 -7.22 16.71 9.31
C GLU A 105 -8.64 16.26 9.69
N ASP A 106 -9.31 17.02 10.56
CA ASP A 106 -10.70 16.74 10.95
C ASP A 106 -11.70 17.09 9.83
N GLU A 107 -11.31 17.99 8.92
CA GLU A 107 -12.12 18.45 7.78
C GLU A 107 -11.34 18.31 6.46
N VAL A 108 -12.07 18.31 5.34
CA VAL A 108 -11.46 18.32 4.00
C VAL A 108 -10.83 19.70 3.72
N PRO A 109 -9.77 19.78 2.90
CA PRO A 109 -9.08 21.04 2.68
C PRO A 109 -9.94 22.02 1.88
N GLU A 110 -9.96 23.28 2.32
CA GLU A 110 -10.51 24.41 1.57
C GLU A 110 -9.37 25.08 0.78
N THR A 111 -9.15 24.62 -0.44
CA THR A 111 -7.98 25.02 -1.24
C THR A 111 -8.23 24.81 -2.73
N ALA A 112 -7.45 25.51 -3.56
CA ALA A 112 -7.34 25.25 -4.99
C ALA A 112 -6.03 24.51 -5.35
N ASN A 113 -5.19 24.17 -4.36
CA ASN A 113 -3.92 23.48 -4.58
C ASN A 113 -4.15 21.97 -4.68
N VAL A 114 -3.93 21.40 -5.87
CA VAL A 114 -4.14 19.96 -6.12
C VAL A 114 -3.18 19.08 -5.33
N GLU A 115 -1.94 19.48 -5.10
CA GLU A 115 -1.01 18.70 -4.28
C GLU A 115 -1.52 18.60 -2.84
N GLU A 116 -2.02 19.70 -2.27
CA GLU A 116 -2.63 19.72 -0.94
C GLU A 116 -3.88 18.83 -0.87
N ILE A 117 -4.75 18.91 -1.88
CA ILE A 117 -5.95 18.05 -1.99
C ILE A 117 -5.57 16.57 -2.02
N LEU A 118 -4.54 16.20 -2.80
CA LEU A 118 -4.09 14.81 -2.94
C LEU A 118 -3.11 14.37 -1.84
N THR A 119 -2.82 15.20 -0.85
CA THR A 119 -1.97 14.85 0.29
C THR A 119 -2.66 15.12 1.63
N THR A 120 -3.97 15.34 1.63
CA THR A 120 -4.78 15.51 2.83
C THR A 120 -5.84 14.43 2.89
N LYS A 121 -5.96 13.77 4.04
CA LYS A 121 -6.99 12.78 4.35
C LYS A 121 -7.70 13.16 5.65
N LEU A 122 -8.91 12.64 5.82
CA LEU A 122 -9.59 12.74 7.10
C LEU A 122 -8.87 11.91 8.17
N LYS A 123 -8.89 12.40 9.40
CA LYS A 123 -8.21 11.81 10.57
C LYS A 123 -8.54 10.35 10.86
N TYR A 124 -9.70 9.87 10.41
CA TYR A 124 -10.07 8.45 10.50
C TYR A 124 -9.04 7.50 9.86
N TRP A 125 -8.27 8.00 8.89
CA TRP A 125 -7.22 7.25 8.17
C TRP A 125 -5.80 7.50 8.72
N GLU A 126 -5.63 8.24 9.82
CA GLU A 126 -4.31 8.58 10.39
C GLU A 126 -3.46 7.34 10.69
N HIS A 127 -4.12 6.24 11.08
CA HIS A 127 -3.50 4.96 11.39
C HIS A 127 -2.71 4.35 10.22
N GLU A 128 -2.96 4.78 8.98
CA GLU A 128 -2.21 4.34 7.79
C GLU A 128 -0.77 4.88 7.75
N ALA A 129 -0.53 6.01 8.42
CA ALA A 129 0.73 6.75 8.44
C ALA A 129 1.36 6.87 7.05
N GLU A 130 0.55 7.38 6.11
CA GLU A 130 0.73 7.26 4.66
C GLU A 130 1.75 8.27 4.11
N TYR A 131 2.51 7.81 3.12
CA TYR A 131 3.35 8.58 2.23
C TYR A 131 2.95 8.27 0.78
N ARG A 132 2.94 9.29 -0.07
CA ARG A 132 2.51 9.21 -1.47
C ARG A 132 3.63 9.58 -2.41
N PHE A 133 3.89 8.72 -3.38
CA PHE A 133 4.52 9.13 -4.63
C PHE A 133 3.43 9.65 -5.58
N ILE A 134 3.61 10.85 -6.12
CA ILE A 134 2.65 11.48 -7.05
C ILE A 134 3.38 11.80 -8.35
N THR A 135 2.81 11.39 -9.48
CA THR A 135 3.40 11.60 -10.80
C THR A 135 2.35 11.97 -11.84
N GLU A 136 2.76 12.71 -12.86
CA GLU A 136 1.98 13.03 -14.06
C GLU A 136 2.32 12.07 -15.23
N SER A 137 3.09 11.00 -14.95
CA SER A 137 3.44 10.02 -15.96
C SER A 137 2.21 9.30 -16.51
N ASN A 138 2.22 9.05 -17.83
CA ASN A 138 1.23 8.20 -18.47
C ASN A 138 1.41 6.72 -18.10
N GLU A 139 2.57 6.32 -17.57
CA GLU A 139 2.79 4.95 -17.06
C GLU A 139 1.98 4.71 -15.78
N ASP A 140 1.28 3.58 -15.73
CA ASP A 140 0.55 3.14 -14.54
C ASP A 140 1.45 2.41 -13.54
N LYS A 141 2.71 2.12 -13.89
CA LYS A 141 3.69 1.46 -13.02
C LYS A 141 5.01 2.21 -13.03
N CYS A 142 5.46 2.67 -11.85
CA CYS A 142 6.67 3.47 -11.72
C CYS A 142 7.69 2.80 -10.80
N LYS A 143 8.97 2.98 -11.10
CA LYS A 143 10.05 2.68 -10.15
C LYS A 143 10.14 3.82 -9.15
N ILE A 144 9.92 3.53 -7.88
CA ILE A 144 9.80 4.54 -6.81
C ILE A 144 10.97 4.44 -5.83
N GLY A 145 11.42 3.24 -5.52
CA GLY A 145 12.56 2.99 -4.64
C GLY A 145 13.16 1.63 -4.93
N GLU A 146 14.06 1.15 -4.07
CA GLU A 146 14.61 -0.19 -4.16
C GLU A 146 13.94 -1.10 -3.14
N ILE A 147 13.47 -2.27 -3.59
CA ILE A 147 12.92 -3.29 -2.69
C ILE A 147 14.05 -3.90 -1.88
N THR A 148 13.97 -3.78 -0.56
CA THR A 148 15.00 -4.27 0.37
C THR A 148 14.58 -5.55 1.09
N ARG A 149 13.27 -5.77 1.26
CA ARG A 149 12.76 -6.87 2.09
C ARG A 149 11.29 -7.16 1.84
N VAL A 150 10.88 -8.41 2.09
CA VAL A 150 9.47 -8.82 2.17
C VAL A 150 9.17 -9.42 3.54
N TYR A 151 8.11 -8.94 4.17
CA TYR A 151 7.57 -9.44 5.43
C TYR A 151 6.31 -10.25 5.17
N PHE A 152 6.23 -11.46 5.71
CA PHE A 152 5.01 -12.27 5.68
C PHE A 152 4.18 -12.07 6.93
N GLY A 153 2.85 -11.98 6.76
CA GLY A 153 1.93 -12.10 7.88
C GLY A 153 1.88 -13.53 8.43
N SER A 154 1.53 -13.64 9.72
CA SER A 154 1.63 -14.90 10.46
C SER A 154 0.34 -15.16 11.25
N PRO A 155 -0.82 -15.31 10.58
CA PRO A 155 -2.10 -15.45 11.28
C PRO A 155 -2.10 -16.74 12.09
N TYR A 156 -2.33 -16.61 13.40
CA TYR A 156 -2.42 -17.72 14.37
C TYR A 156 -1.11 -18.49 14.63
N GLU A 157 0.04 -18.11 14.06
CA GLU A 157 1.29 -18.91 14.14
C GLU A 157 1.93 -18.93 15.55
N ASN A 158 1.40 -18.18 16.53
CA ASN A 158 1.93 -18.06 17.91
C ASN A 158 0.96 -18.53 19.01
N LEU A 159 -0.04 -19.35 18.67
CA LEU A 159 -1.03 -19.85 19.63
C LEU A 159 -0.89 -21.36 19.87
N GLU A 160 -1.18 -21.83 21.08
CA GLU A 160 -1.14 -23.27 21.42
C GLU A 160 -2.08 -24.10 20.53
N ASN A 161 -3.21 -23.52 20.12
CA ASN A 161 -4.20 -24.17 19.25
C ASN A 161 -4.01 -23.86 17.75
N SER A 162 -2.84 -23.35 17.35
CA SER A 162 -2.52 -22.96 15.98
C SER A 162 -2.79 -24.09 14.98
N ASP A 163 -2.29 -25.30 15.24
CA ASP A 163 -2.45 -26.44 14.32
C ASP A 163 -3.92 -26.81 14.11
N GLU A 164 -4.73 -26.74 15.17
CA GLU A 164 -6.16 -27.03 15.08
C GLU A 164 -6.91 -25.99 14.26
N ILE A 165 -6.60 -24.70 14.45
CA ILE A 165 -7.22 -23.60 13.69
C ILE A 165 -6.80 -23.68 12.22
N ILE A 166 -5.50 -23.82 11.96
CA ILE A 166 -4.94 -23.76 10.61
C ILE A 166 -5.42 -24.95 9.78
N SER A 167 -5.42 -26.16 10.34
CA SER A 167 -5.89 -27.36 9.62
C SER A 167 -7.36 -27.28 9.23
N LYS A 168 -8.18 -26.52 9.95
CA LYS A 168 -9.61 -26.32 9.67
C LYS A 168 -9.90 -25.10 8.78
N SER A 169 -8.90 -24.25 8.51
CA SER A 169 -9.08 -23.00 7.76
C SER A 169 -8.56 -23.09 6.32
N LYS A 170 -9.48 -23.26 5.36
CA LYS A 170 -9.16 -23.28 3.93
C LYS A 170 -8.36 -22.06 3.48
N GLN A 171 -8.73 -20.86 3.96
CA GLN A 171 -8.07 -19.62 3.56
C GLN A 171 -6.62 -19.53 4.07
N ILE A 172 -6.34 -20.02 5.29
CA ILE A 172 -4.98 -20.01 5.82
C ILE A 172 -4.12 -21.05 5.11
N LEU A 173 -4.67 -22.23 4.83
CA LEU A 173 -3.97 -23.26 4.05
C LEU A 173 -3.63 -22.77 2.64
N GLU A 174 -4.56 -22.03 2.01
CA GLU A 174 -4.32 -21.40 0.71
C GLU A 174 -3.23 -20.33 0.78
N TYR A 175 -3.28 -19.43 1.79
CA TYR A 175 -2.19 -18.48 2.04
C TYR A 175 -0.85 -19.18 2.23
N LYS A 176 -0.78 -20.24 3.06
CA LYS A 176 0.46 -21.01 3.29
C LYS A 176 1.03 -21.59 1.99
N LYS A 177 0.17 -22.12 1.10
CA LYS A 177 0.59 -22.61 -0.21
C LYS A 177 1.25 -21.49 -1.05
N TYR A 178 0.68 -20.30 -1.07
CA TYR A 178 1.25 -19.17 -1.82
C TYR A 178 2.48 -18.55 -1.13
N LYS A 179 2.51 -18.53 0.22
CA LYS A 179 3.67 -18.15 1.04
C LYS A 179 4.89 -18.98 0.68
N GLU A 180 4.76 -20.30 0.62
CA GLU A 180 5.89 -21.19 0.26
C GLU A 180 6.37 -20.99 -1.19
N LYS A 181 5.45 -20.80 -2.14
CA LYS A 181 5.82 -20.47 -3.53
C LYS A 181 6.59 -19.16 -3.62
N LEU A 182 6.11 -18.11 -2.93
CA LEU A 182 6.76 -16.81 -2.95
C LEU A 182 8.11 -16.85 -2.24
N LYS A 183 8.25 -17.55 -1.11
CA LYS A 183 9.55 -17.74 -0.44
C LYS A 183 10.59 -18.38 -1.36
N LYS A 184 10.20 -19.41 -2.12
CA LYS A 184 11.10 -20.03 -3.10
C LYS A 184 11.61 -19.00 -4.12
N PHE A 185 10.71 -18.23 -4.71
CA PHE A 185 11.06 -17.16 -5.65
C PHE A 185 11.97 -16.09 -5.02
N LEU A 186 11.66 -15.64 -3.80
CA LEU A 186 12.45 -14.62 -3.10
C LEU A 186 13.88 -15.11 -2.80
N ASN A 187 14.05 -16.38 -2.42
CA ASN A 187 15.36 -16.99 -2.23
C ASN A 187 16.17 -17.06 -3.54
N GLU A 188 15.52 -17.36 -4.67
CA GLU A 188 16.17 -17.37 -5.99
C GLU A 188 16.64 -15.97 -6.44
N LYS A 189 16.00 -14.91 -5.94
CA LYS A 189 16.30 -13.50 -6.24
C LYS A 189 17.18 -12.82 -5.17
N ASP A 190 17.61 -13.55 -4.15
CA ASP A 190 18.36 -13.02 -2.99
C ASP A 190 17.67 -11.83 -2.28
N ILE A 191 16.34 -11.85 -2.23
CA ILE A 191 15.55 -10.83 -1.52
C ILE A 191 15.34 -11.27 -0.08
N LYS A 192 15.67 -10.40 0.89
CA LYS A 192 15.55 -10.71 2.32
C LYS A 192 14.10 -10.99 2.73
N ILE A 193 13.90 -12.10 3.44
CA ILE A 193 12.61 -12.55 3.95
C ILE A 193 12.56 -12.35 5.47
N CYS A 194 11.43 -11.83 5.98
CA CYS A 194 11.13 -11.76 7.41
C CYS A 194 9.67 -12.19 7.67
N ASN A 195 9.36 -12.56 8.91
CA ASN A 195 7.98 -12.72 9.36
C ASN A 195 7.62 -11.50 10.22
N PHE A 196 6.39 -11.01 10.07
CA PHE A 196 5.81 -10.06 11.01
C PHE A 196 5.15 -10.87 12.13
N ASN A 197 5.51 -10.55 13.37
CA ASN A 197 5.04 -11.20 14.60
C ASN A 197 4.22 -10.20 15.42
#